data_AF-A0A2A9K253-F1
#
_entry.id   AF-A0A2A9K253-F1
#
_cell.length_a   1.000
_cell.length_b   1.000
_cell.length_c   1.000
_cell.angle_alpha   90.00
_cell.angle_beta   90.00
_cell.angle_gamma   90.00
#
_symmetry.space_group_name_H-M   'P 1'
#
loop_
_entity.id
_entity.type
_entity.pdbx_description
1 polymer ?
#
loop_
_entity_poly.entity_id
_entity_poly.type
_entity_poly.pdbx_seq_one_letter_code
_entity_poly.pdbx_strand_id
1 'polypeptide(L)'
;MYARSLSGLPEVPSITTVIGMEKTDLDGWVGWMAAQSVTQDPRLAESVGSAARLKQVARQSADAAARYRDAAAERGDRVHDYAEQVAQRALGRPHTMAEARARLIEHGEGAYADRFDEWWDLYDVRPIAAEITVWNHTVGYAGTLDLVARIGGRLCLIDYKTKGTGRDGRVKALDPKVVMQLTAGLKAEESLVDPEAGTWEEWRHGQAEMLLGVALGETEVAVHQANPGVLPRHWHKFWALRQVWRHAQAVDDAGPALRVIGPPPPSVPASAATGLQAVRAAAFGGGSHAAPDVAPDGSSSRPASAAEGGDRVTA
;
A
#
# COMPACT_ATOMS: atom_id res chain seq x y z
N MET A 1 1.47 7.95 4.94
CA MET A 1 0.99 7.90 6.34
C MET A 1 0.04 9.08 6.53
N TYR A 2 -0.87 9.00 7.50
CA TYR A 2 -1.87 10.03 7.82
C TYR A 2 -1.73 10.46 9.28
N ALA A 3 -2.07 11.72 9.56
CA ALA A 3 -2.11 12.33 10.89
C ALA A 3 -3.55 12.81 11.19
N ARG A 4 -3.87 13.06 12.47
CA ARG A 4 -5.20 13.57 12.86
C ARG A 4 -5.43 15.04 12.50
N SER A 5 -4.37 15.81 12.26
CA SER A 5 -4.39 17.21 11.83
C SER A 5 -3.17 17.53 10.95
N LEU A 6 -3.18 18.69 10.28
CA LEU A 6 -2.04 19.14 9.43
C LEU A 6 -0.74 19.39 10.21
N SER A 7 -0.84 19.70 11.51
CA SER A 7 0.30 19.91 12.41
C SER A 7 0.70 18.64 13.18
N GLY A 8 -0.08 17.57 13.06
CA GLY A 8 0.15 16.31 13.76
C GLY A 8 1.27 15.47 13.15
N LEU A 9 1.81 14.55 13.96
CA LEU A 9 2.74 13.54 13.46
C LEU A 9 1.97 12.44 12.70
N PRO A 10 2.55 11.81 11.68
CA PRO A 10 1.90 10.69 11.00
C PRO A 10 1.75 9.48 11.94
N GLU A 11 0.53 8.96 12.07
CA GLU A 11 0.16 7.90 13.01
C GLU A 11 -0.15 6.57 12.31
N VAL A 12 -0.86 6.61 11.18
CA VAL A 12 -1.39 5.40 10.53
C VAL A 12 -1.06 5.34 9.03
N PRO A 13 -0.91 4.13 8.45
CA PRO A 13 -0.71 3.98 7.02
C PRO A 13 -1.98 4.34 6.24
N SER A 14 -1.77 4.71 4.97
CA SER A 14 -2.88 4.88 4.05
C SER A 14 -3.48 3.54 3.62
N ILE A 15 -4.73 3.51 3.15
CA ILE A 15 -5.34 2.33 2.52
C ILE A 15 -4.43 1.78 1.42
N THR A 16 -3.92 2.64 0.53
CA THR A 16 -3.06 2.22 -0.60
C THR A 16 -1.69 1.73 -0.12
N THR A 17 -1.12 2.31 0.94
CA THR A 17 0.11 1.82 1.59
C THR A 17 -0.08 0.41 2.14
N VAL A 18 -1.21 0.13 2.80
CA VAL A 18 -1.53 -1.21 3.31
C VAL A 18 -1.68 -2.20 2.15
N ILE A 19 -2.42 -1.85 1.10
CA ILE A 19 -2.59 -2.68 -0.09
C ILE A 19 -1.24 -2.93 -0.79
N GLY A 20 -0.32 -1.96 -0.75
CA GLY A 20 1.04 -2.07 -1.29
C GLY A 20 1.91 -3.15 -0.65
N MET A 21 1.54 -3.68 0.53
CA MET A 21 2.21 -4.84 1.13
C MET A 21 1.98 -6.13 0.33
N GLU A 22 0.98 -6.16 -0.56
CA GLU A 22 0.75 -7.30 -1.43
C GLU A 22 1.82 -7.37 -2.53
N LYS A 23 2.68 -8.39 -2.45
CA LYS A 23 3.69 -8.65 -3.47
C LYS A 23 3.03 -8.91 -4.82
N THR A 24 3.37 -8.07 -5.80
CA THR A 24 2.96 -8.22 -7.19
C THR A 24 4.23 -8.35 -8.03
N ASP A 25 4.31 -9.38 -8.86
CA ASP A 25 5.43 -9.58 -9.77
C ASP A 25 5.14 -8.88 -11.11
N LEU A 26 6.01 -7.94 -11.48
CA LEU A 26 5.95 -7.21 -12.75
C LEU A 26 7.25 -7.36 -13.55
N ASP A 27 8.15 -8.27 -13.14
CA ASP A 27 9.50 -8.39 -13.70
C ASP A 27 9.47 -8.68 -15.21
N GLY A 28 8.53 -9.53 -15.64
CA GLY A 28 8.31 -9.82 -17.06
C GLY A 28 7.89 -8.59 -17.88
N TRP A 29 6.99 -7.76 -17.33
CA TRP A 29 6.57 -6.52 -17.99
C TRP A 29 7.68 -5.48 -18.02
N VAL A 30 8.45 -5.34 -16.93
CA VAL A 30 9.60 -4.44 -16.85
C VAL A 30 10.66 -4.81 -17.90
N GLY A 31 11.00 -6.09 -17.99
CA GLY A 31 11.93 -6.60 -19.00
C GLY A 31 11.43 -6.36 -20.43
N TRP A 32 10.13 -6.58 -20.68
CA TRP A 32 9.53 -6.31 -21.98
C TRP A 32 9.55 -4.83 -22.36
N MET A 33 9.21 -3.91 -21.44
CA MET A 33 9.26 -2.46 -21.68
C MET A 33 10.68 -1.99 -22.03
N ALA A 34 11.69 -2.49 -21.33
CA ALA A 34 13.08 -2.17 -21.64
C ALA A 34 13.49 -2.70 -23.03
N ALA A 35 13.13 -3.94 -23.36
CA ALA A 35 13.41 -4.52 -24.67
C ALA A 35 12.69 -3.76 -25.79
N GLN A 36 11.42 -3.43 -25.61
CA GLN A 36 10.65 -2.64 -26.56
C GLN A 36 11.26 -1.26 -26.78
N SER A 37 11.65 -0.57 -25.70
CA SER A 37 12.34 0.73 -25.78
C SER A 37 13.63 0.65 -26.61
N VAL A 38 14.41 -0.43 -26.48
CA VAL A 38 15.60 -0.64 -27.33
C VAL A 38 15.20 -0.78 -28.80
N THR A 39 14.19 -1.60 -29.11
CA THR A 39 13.76 -1.84 -30.50
C THR A 39 13.20 -0.59 -31.19
N GLN A 40 12.74 0.39 -30.42
CA GLN A 40 12.17 1.65 -30.91
C GLN A 40 13.18 2.81 -30.89
N ASP A 41 14.40 2.59 -30.35
CA ASP A 41 15.41 3.64 -30.28
C ASP A 41 15.94 3.97 -31.69
N PRO A 42 15.87 5.24 -32.14
CA PRO A 42 16.29 5.62 -33.50
C PRO A 42 17.78 5.36 -33.75
N ARG A 43 18.60 5.30 -32.69
CA ARG A 43 20.05 5.05 -32.79
C ARG A 43 20.38 3.57 -32.91
N LEU A 44 19.41 2.67 -32.80
CA LEU A 44 19.65 1.24 -32.81
C LEU A 44 20.35 0.79 -34.10
N ALA A 45 19.86 1.21 -35.26
CA ALA A 45 20.41 0.84 -36.57
C ALA A 45 21.88 1.25 -36.70
N GLU A 46 22.23 2.47 -36.27
CA GLU A 46 23.59 3.03 -36.31
C GLU A 46 24.54 2.44 -35.25
N SER A 47 23.96 1.76 -34.25
CA SER A 47 24.70 1.13 -33.16
C SER A 47 25.13 -0.30 -33.50
N VAL A 48 24.54 -0.93 -34.52
CA VAL A 48 24.87 -2.29 -34.96
C VAL A 48 26.36 -2.38 -35.32
N GLY A 49 27.03 -3.42 -34.82
CA GLY A 49 28.47 -3.63 -34.98
C GLY A 49 29.34 -2.95 -33.92
N SER A 50 28.77 -2.11 -33.04
CA SER A 50 29.48 -1.51 -31.90
C SER A 50 28.88 -1.94 -30.57
N ALA A 51 29.58 -2.85 -29.86
CA ALA A 51 29.16 -3.32 -28.55
C ALA A 51 29.02 -2.19 -27.51
N ALA A 52 29.84 -1.14 -27.60
CA ALA A 52 29.77 0.02 -26.72
C ALA A 52 28.48 0.83 -26.95
N ARG A 53 28.12 1.11 -28.22
CA ARG A 53 26.90 1.85 -28.56
C ARG A 53 25.63 1.06 -28.21
N LEU A 54 25.63 -0.25 -28.47
CA LEU A 54 24.51 -1.13 -28.07
C LEU A 54 24.29 -1.14 -26.55
N LYS A 55 25.37 -1.19 -25.75
CA LYS A 55 25.27 -1.10 -24.29
C LYS A 55 24.72 0.26 -23.83
N GLN A 56 25.04 1.34 -24.53
CA GLN A 56 24.51 2.68 -24.22
C GLN A 56 23.00 2.75 -24.47
N VAL A 57 22.52 2.27 -25.62
CA VAL A 57 21.08 2.18 -25.94
C VAL A 57 20.34 1.34 -24.90
N ALA A 58 20.88 0.16 -24.56
CA ALA A 58 20.29 -0.71 -23.54
C ALA A 58 20.19 -0.04 -22.16
N ARG A 59 21.25 0.65 -21.72
CA ARG A 59 21.25 1.37 -20.43
C ARG A 59 20.21 2.49 -20.38
N GLN A 60 20.05 3.25 -21.46
CA GLN A 60 19.06 4.34 -21.54
C GLN A 60 17.61 3.84 -21.67
N SER A 61 17.44 2.57 -22.05
CA SER A 61 16.13 1.91 -22.12
C SER A 61 15.77 1.17 -20.83
N ALA A 62 16.71 0.99 -19.89
CA ALA A 62 16.53 0.15 -18.71
C ALA A 62 15.43 0.68 -17.76
N ASP A 63 15.21 1.99 -17.73
CA ASP A 63 14.21 2.68 -16.92
C ASP A 63 12.89 2.96 -17.68
N ALA A 64 12.71 2.42 -18.89
CA ALA A 64 11.51 2.66 -19.69
C ALA A 64 10.20 2.33 -18.96
N ALA A 65 10.19 1.24 -18.18
CA ALA A 65 9.04 0.87 -17.36
C ALA A 65 8.75 1.90 -16.26
N ALA A 66 9.78 2.49 -15.65
CA ALA A 66 9.63 3.53 -14.65
C ALA A 66 9.05 4.81 -15.25
N ARG A 67 9.63 5.29 -16.36
CA ARG A 67 9.11 6.47 -17.09
C ARG A 67 7.65 6.30 -17.48
N TYR A 68 7.28 5.13 -18.01
CA TYR A 68 5.90 4.85 -18.38
C TYR A 68 4.96 4.88 -17.17
N ARG A 69 5.36 4.27 -16.05
CA ARG A 69 4.57 4.26 -14.81
C ARG A 69 4.37 5.67 -14.27
N ASP A 70 5.43 6.46 -14.23
CA ASP A 70 5.41 7.81 -13.66
C ASP A 70 4.54 8.74 -14.52
N ALA A 71 4.69 8.67 -15.85
CA ALA A 71 3.80 9.38 -16.78
C ALA A 71 2.33 8.92 -16.67
N ALA A 72 2.08 7.65 -16.37
CA ALA A 72 0.74 7.14 -16.12
C ALA A 72 0.16 7.61 -14.77
N ALA A 73 1.00 7.75 -13.74
CA ALA A 73 0.61 8.30 -12.45
C ALA A 73 0.24 9.78 -12.58
N GLU A 74 1.09 10.59 -13.21
CA GLU A 74 0.82 12.02 -13.45
C GLU A 74 -0.48 12.26 -14.24
N ARG A 75 -0.75 11.42 -15.25
CA ARG A 75 -2.04 11.44 -15.96
C ARG A 75 -3.20 11.09 -15.03
N GLY A 76 -3.02 10.07 -14.21
CA GLY A 76 -3.98 9.69 -13.16
C GLY A 76 -4.36 10.88 -12.28
N ASP A 77 -3.35 11.59 -11.77
CA ASP A 77 -3.53 12.74 -10.89
C ASP A 77 -4.31 13.86 -11.59
N ARG A 78 -3.98 14.20 -12.84
CA ARG A 78 -4.70 15.22 -13.60
C ARG A 78 -6.16 14.86 -13.87
N VAL A 79 -6.45 13.59 -14.19
CA VAL A 79 -7.81 13.13 -14.46
C VAL A 79 -8.64 13.08 -13.17
N HIS A 80 -8.05 12.63 -12.06
CA HIS A 80 -8.71 12.65 -10.75
C HIS A 80 -9.00 14.07 -10.27
N ASP A 81 -8.04 14.98 -10.40
CA ASP A 81 -8.25 16.41 -10.09
C ASP A 81 -9.41 16.98 -10.91
N TYR A 82 -9.49 16.71 -12.22
CA TYR A 82 -10.66 17.12 -13.00
C TYR A 82 -11.98 16.57 -12.46
N ALA A 83 -12.04 15.27 -12.17
CA ALA A 83 -13.23 14.62 -11.61
C ALA A 83 -13.62 15.20 -10.24
N GLU A 84 -12.64 15.51 -9.39
CA GLU A 84 -12.87 16.23 -8.13
C GLU A 84 -13.47 17.61 -8.40
N GLN A 85 -12.88 18.41 -9.29
CA GLN A 85 -13.39 19.76 -9.58
C GLN A 85 -14.83 19.75 -10.12
N VAL A 86 -15.22 18.72 -10.90
CA VAL A 86 -16.61 18.52 -11.32
C VAL A 86 -17.53 18.27 -10.13
N ALA A 87 -17.11 17.39 -9.21
CA ALA A 87 -17.89 17.08 -8.01
C ALA A 87 -17.99 18.30 -7.06
N GLN A 88 -16.91 19.05 -6.86
CA GLN A 88 -16.91 20.29 -6.06
C GLN A 88 -17.87 21.33 -6.64
N ARG A 89 -17.87 21.52 -7.97
CA ARG A 89 -18.83 22.37 -8.67
C ARG A 89 -20.26 21.95 -8.41
N ALA A 90 -20.57 20.66 -8.56
CA ALA A 90 -21.92 20.13 -8.34
C ALA A 90 -22.36 20.22 -6.86
N LEU A 91 -21.41 20.21 -5.92
CA LEU A 91 -21.66 20.47 -4.49
C LEU A 91 -21.82 21.97 -4.16
N GLY A 92 -21.65 22.87 -5.13
CA GLY A 92 -21.68 24.32 -4.93
C GLY A 92 -20.49 24.86 -4.13
N ARG A 93 -19.37 24.12 -4.12
CA ARG A 93 -18.13 24.49 -3.43
C ARG A 93 -17.17 25.21 -4.38
N PRO A 94 -16.17 25.95 -3.86
CA PRO A 94 -15.10 26.51 -4.71
C PRO A 94 -14.45 25.41 -5.55
N HIS A 95 -14.25 25.69 -6.84
CA HIS A 95 -13.72 24.73 -7.79
C HIS A 95 -12.93 25.42 -8.90
N THR A 96 -12.07 24.66 -9.58
CA THR A 96 -11.23 25.10 -10.72
C THR A 96 -11.44 24.20 -11.96
N MET A 97 -12.66 23.70 -12.13
CA MET A 97 -13.03 22.76 -13.21
C MET A 97 -12.58 23.21 -14.61
N ALA A 98 -12.70 24.50 -14.93
CA ALA A 98 -12.29 25.02 -16.23
C ALA A 98 -10.76 24.96 -16.41
N GLU A 99 -9.99 25.35 -15.38
CA GLU A 99 -8.53 25.23 -15.40
C GLU A 99 -8.08 23.76 -15.44
N ALA A 100 -8.72 22.87 -14.68
CA ALA A 100 -8.42 21.43 -14.69
C ALA A 100 -8.66 20.82 -16.08
N ARG A 101 -9.76 21.19 -16.75
CA ARG A 101 -10.02 20.75 -18.14
C ARG A 101 -8.98 21.28 -19.12
N ALA A 102 -8.57 22.54 -18.96
CA ALA A 102 -7.52 23.14 -19.79
C ALA A 102 -6.18 22.40 -19.63
N ARG A 103 -5.80 22.03 -18.39
CA ARG A 103 -4.61 21.21 -18.12
C ARG A 103 -4.69 19.87 -18.85
N LEU A 104 -5.82 19.16 -18.79
CA LEU A 104 -5.96 17.90 -19.53
C LEU A 104 -5.77 18.09 -21.04
N ILE A 105 -6.35 19.14 -21.62
CA ILE A 105 -6.18 19.43 -23.06
C ILE A 105 -4.72 19.72 -23.41
N GLU A 106 -4.02 20.51 -22.60
CA GLU A 106 -2.59 20.83 -22.79
C GLU A 106 -1.72 19.57 -22.80
N HIS A 107 -2.06 18.58 -21.99
CA HIS A 107 -1.36 17.29 -21.92
C HIS A 107 -1.87 16.25 -22.94
N GLY A 108 -2.82 16.59 -23.81
CA GLY A 108 -3.40 15.66 -24.79
C GLY A 108 -4.37 14.65 -24.18
N GLU A 109 -4.90 14.92 -23.00
CA GLU A 109 -5.74 14.03 -22.18
C GLU A 109 -7.21 14.48 -22.13
N GLY A 110 -7.60 15.47 -22.95
CA GLY A 110 -8.96 16.04 -22.97
C GLY A 110 -10.07 15.03 -23.21
N ALA A 111 -9.79 13.92 -23.90
CA ALA A 111 -10.77 12.85 -24.13
C ALA A 111 -11.23 12.17 -22.82
N TYR A 112 -10.39 12.13 -21.77
CA TYR A 112 -10.80 11.65 -20.46
C TYR A 112 -11.88 12.53 -19.85
N ALA A 113 -11.76 13.86 -19.98
CA ALA A 113 -12.78 14.79 -19.51
C ALA A 113 -14.10 14.60 -20.26
N ASP A 114 -14.03 14.48 -21.60
CA ASP A 114 -15.23 14.30 -22.43
C ASP A 114 -16.00 13.02 -22.06
N ARG A 115 -15.30 11.89 -21.85
CA ARG A 115 -15.92 10.62 -21.44
C ARG A 115 -16.40 10.67 -20.00
N PHE A 116 -15.70 11.37 -19.12
CA PHE A 116 -16.12 11.56 -17.73
C PHE A 116 -17.42 12.37 -17.66
N ASP A 117 -17.50 13.50 -18.37
CA ASP A 117 -18.70 14.35 -18.41
C ASP A 117 -19.91 13.58 -18.95
N GLU A 118 -19.72 12.81 -20.03
CA GLU A 118 -20.75 11.95 -20.60
C GLU A 118 -21.27 10.91 -19.59
N TRP A 119 -20.37 10.24 -18.87
CA TRP A 119 -20.75 9.30 -17.82
C TRP A 119 -21.48 9.98 -16.66
N TRP A 120 -20.95 11.11 -16.19
CA TRP A 120 -21.50 11.87 -15.08
C TRP A 120 -22.95 12.27 -15.34
N ASP A 121 -23.23 12.77 -16.54
CA ASP A 121 -24.57 13.17 -16.98
C ASP A 121 -25.48 11.96 -17.21
N LEU A 122 -25.00 10.92 -17.90
CA LEU A 122 -25.79 9.72 -18.20
C LEU A 122 -26.24 8.98 -16.95
N TYR A 123 -25.39 8.93 -15.92
CA TYR A 123 -25.67 8.24 -14.67
C TYR A 123 -26.40 9.14 -13.64
N ASP A 124 -26.64 10.41 -13.95
CA ASP A 124 -27.19 11.42 -13.03
C ASP A 124 -26.46 11.36 -11.68
N VAL A 125 -25.14 11.54 -11.71
CA VAL A 125 -24.30 11.46 -10.51
C VAL A 125 -24.59 12.65 -9.60
N ARG A 126 -25.09 12.36 -8.40
CA ARG A 126 -25.41 13.40 -7.39
C ARG A 126 -24.42 13.31 -6.23
N PRO A 127 -23.37 14.13 -6.21
CA PRO A 127 -22.33 14.05 -5.18
C PRO A 127 -22.87 14.39 -3.80
N ILE A 128 -22.32 13.73 -2.78
CA ILE A 128 -22.52 14.01 -1.36
C ILE A 128 -21.22 14.55 -0.76
N ALA A 129 -20.09 13.92 -1.08
CA ALA A 129 -18.75 14.35 -0.69
C ALA A 129 -17.73 13.92 -1.74
N ALA A 130 -16.76 14.78 -2.06
CA ALA A 130 -15.64 14.49 -2.95
C ALA A 130 -14.32 14.56 -2.15
N GLU A 131 -13.36 13.71 -2.49
CA GLU A 131 -12.03 13.62 -1.83
C GLU A 131 -12.14 13.60 -0.30
N ILE A 132 -13.03 12.73 0.21
CA ILE A 132 -13.31 12.66 1.66
C ILE A 132 -12.27 11.79 2.36
N THR A 133 -11.51 12.38 3.29
CA THR A 133 -10.59 11.63 4.14
C THR A 133 -11.36 10.88 5.21
N VAL A 134 -11.08 9.58 5.34
CA VAL A 134 -11.70 8.67 6.29
C VAL A 134 -10.66 8.00 7.19
N TRP A 135 -11.07 7.61 8.39
CA TRP A 135 -10.22 6.98 9.39
C TRP A 135 -10.90 5.76 10.01
N ASN A 136 -10.12 4.72 10.28
CA ASN A 136 -10.53 3.60 11.12
C ASN A 136 -9.49 3.44 12.24
N HIS A 137 -9.89 3.77 13.47
CA HIS A 137 -9.02 3.74 14.64
C HIS A 137 -8.86 2.31 15.18
N THR A 138 -9.87 1.44 15.02
CA THR A 138 -9.81 0.04 15.48
C THR A 138 -8.70 -0.78 14.83
N VAL A 139 -8.58 -0.68 13.50
CA VAL A 139 -7.56 -1.36 12.69
C VAL A 139 -6.34 -0.46 12.46
N GLY A 140 -6.51 0.85 12.63
CA GLY A 140 -5.43 1.83 12.57
C GLY A 140 -4.98 2.11 11.14
N TYR A 141 -5.87 2.63 10.28
CA TYR A 141 -5.54 3.12 8.94
C TYR A 141 -6.40 4.34 8.61
N ALA A 142 -6.00 5.08 7.59
CA ALA A 142 -6.79 6.16 7.01
C ALA A 142 -6.66 6.15 5.48
N GLY A 143 -7.46 6.94 4.79
CA GLY A 143 -7.34 7.12 3.35
C GLY A 143 -8.33 8.14 2.84
N THR A 144 -8.16 8.55 1.58
CA THR A 144 -9.10 9.43 0.90
C THR A 144 -9.94 8.64 -0.09
N LEU A 145 -11.25 8.86 -0.08
CA LEU A 145 -12.19 8.28 -1.03
C LEU A 145 -12.54 9.34 -2.07
N ASP A 146 -12.44 8.96 -3.35
CA ASP A 146 -12.62 9.90 -4.46
C ASP A 146 -14.02 10.54 -4.45
N LEU A 147 -15.07 9.72 -4.29
CA LEU A 147 -16.45 10.23 -4.31
C LEU A 147 -17.42 9.37 -3.49
N VAL A 148 -18.28 10.06 -2.73
CA VAL A 148 -19.55 9.56 -2.21
C VAL A 148 -20.67 10.23 -2.97
N ALA A 149 -21.58 9.47 -3.57
CA ALA A 149 -22.67 10.03 -4.38
C ALA A 149 -23.93 9.17 -4.32
N ARG A 150 -25.04 9.74 -4.80
CA ARG A 150 -26.24 8.98 -5.18
C ARG A 150 -26.27 8.79 -6.68
N ILE A 151 -26.48 7.56 -7.11
CA ILE A 151 -26.69 7.18 -8.51
C ILE A 151 -27.93 6.28 -8.55
N GLY A 152 -28.93 6.65 -9.35
CA GLY A 152 -30.20 5.91 -9.39
C GLY A 152 -30.87 5.78 -8.02
N GLY A 153 -30.72 6.79 -7.16
CA GLY A 153 -31.25 6.83 -5.78
C GLY A 153 -30.43 6.09 -4.72
N ARG A 154 -29.46 5.25 -5.11
CA ARG A 154 -28.66 4.44 -4.20
C ARG A 154 -27.41 5.16 -3.73
N LEU A 155 -27.05 4.98 -2.47
CA LEU A 155 -25.79 5.51 -1.93
C LEU A 155 -24.59 4.69 -2.41
N CYS A 156 -23.63 5.36 -3.06
CA CYS A 156 -22.46 4.74 -3.66
C CYS A 156 -21.16 5.28 -3.04
N LEU A 157 -20.20 4.40 -2.75
CA LEU A 157 -18.79 4.77 -2.64
C LEU A 157 -18.11 4.48 -3.98
N ILE A 158 -17.36 5.44 -4.49
CA ILE A 158 -16.79 5.42 -5.83
C ILE A 158 -15.28 5.61 -5.74
N ASP A 159 -14.56 4.82 -6.51
CA ASP A 159 -13.11 4.94 -6.72
C ASP A 159 -12.84 4.99 -8.22
N TYR A 160 -12.25 6.09 -8.66
CA TYR A 160 -11.83 6.29 -10.03
C TYR A 160 -10.50 5.58 -10.27
N LYS A 161 -10.35 5.06 -11.49
CA LYS A 161 -9.07 4.54 -11.97
C LYS A 161 -8.90 4.89 -13.43
N THR A 162 -7.84 5.62 -13.74
CA THR A 162 -7.46 5.82 -15.14
C THR A 162 -6.97 4.52 -15.76
N LYS A 163 -7.47 4.24 -16.96
CA LYS A 163 -7.17 3.04 -17.73
C LYS A 163 -6.93 3.42 -19.18
N GLY A 164 -6.02 2.69 -19.81
CA GLY A 164 -5.85 2.77 -21.26
C GLY A 164 -6.89 1.93 -21.98
N THR A 165 -6.98 2.11 -23.29
CA THR A 165 -7.87 1.34 -24.16
C THR A 165 -7.23 0.00 -24.57
N GLY A 166 -8.05 -1.04 -24.63
CA GLY A 166 -7.73 -2.37 -25.14
C GLY A 166 -7.73 -2.42 -26.67
N ARG A 167 -7.35 -3.57 -27.22
CA ARG A 167 -7.33 -3.78 -28.69
C ARG A 167 -8.74 -3.86 -29.30
N ASP A 168 -9.73 -4.15 -28.48
CA ASP A 168 -11.15 -4.17 -28.82
C ASP A 168 -11.81 -2.78 -28.78
N GLY A 169 -11.03 -1.73 -28.51
CA GLY A 169 -11.53 -0.36 -28.41
C GLY A 169 -12.18 -0.02 -27.07
N ARG A 170 -12.23 -0.98 -26.13
CA ARG A 170 -12.84 -0.81 -24.80
C ARG A 170 -11.83 -0.41 -23.75
N VAL A 171 -12.28 0.22 -22.68
CA VAL A 171 -11.41 0.55 -21.55
C VAL A 171 -10.92 -0.74 -20.86
N LYS A 172 -9.64 -0.80 -20.49
CA LYS A 172 -9.08 -1.97 -19.80
C LYS A 172 -9.77 -2.21 -18.46
N ALA A 173 -9.93 -3.49 -18.12
CA ALA A 173 -10.54 -3.91 -16.86
C ALA A 173 -9.84 -3.34 -15.61
N LEU A 174 -10.62 -3.16 -14.55
CA LEU A 174 -10.12 -2.77 -13.23
C LEU A 174 -9.40 -3.93 -12.54
N ASP A 175 -8.44 -3.57 -11.69
CA ASP A 175 -7.79 -4.54 -10.81
C ASP A 175 -8.72 -4.84 -9.61
N PRO A 176 -8.89 -6.11 -9.20
CA PRO A 176 -9.68 -6.47 -8.01
C PRO A 176 -9.25 -5.75 -6.72
N LYS A 177 -8.05 -5.19 -6.63
CA LYS A 177 -7.60 -4.34 -5.51
C LYS A 177 -8.51 -3.12 -5.29
N VAL A 178 -9.19 -2.62 -6.32
CA VAL A 178 -10.20 -1.55 -6.18
C VAL A 178 -11.31 -1.96 -5.20
N VAL A 179 -11.76 -3.22 -5.25
CA VAL A 179 -12.76 -3.75 -4.31
C VAL A 179 -12.23 -3.70 -2.88
N MET A 180 -10.95 -4.01 -2.67
CA MET A 180 -10.32 -3.95 -1.36
C MET A 180 -10.23 -2.51 -0.84
N GLN A 181 -9.86 -1.55 -1.69
CA GLN A 181 -9.80 -0.13 -1.35
C GLN A 181 -11.19 0.40 -0.93
N LEU A 182 -12.21 0.14 -1.74
CA LEU A 182 -13.59 0.53 -1.44
C LEU A 182 -14.14 -0.17 -0.19
N THR A 183 -13.79 -1.44 0.04
CA THR A 183 -14.18 -2.16 1.26
C THR A 183 -13.55 -1.54 2.50
N ALA A 184 -12.29 -1.11 2.43
CA ALA A 184 -11.65 -0.38 3.52
C ALA A 184 -12.34 0.97 3.75
N GLY A 185 -12.67 1.73 2.69
CA GLY A 185 -13.47 2.95 2.80
C GLY A 185 -14.83 2.73 3.47
N LEU A 186 -15.54 1.66 3.09
CA LEU A 186 -16.81 1.28 3.71
C LEU A 186 -16.66 0.97 5.21
N LYS A 187 -15.51 0.43 5.63
CA LYS A 187 -15.19 0.07 7.01
C LYS A 187 -14.56 1.20 7.82
N ALA A 188 -14.48 2.41 7.29
CA ALA A 188 -14.11 3.57 8.09
C ALA A 188 -15.08 3.79 9.26
N GLU A 189 -14.59 4.49 10.28
CA GLU A 189 -15.31 4.81 11.52
C GLU A 189 -15.55 6.32 11.64
N GLU A 190 -14.65 7.13 11.07
CA GLU A 190 -14.75 8.58 11.06
C GLU A 190 -14.44 9.15 9.68
N SER A 191 -14.95 10.35 9.41
CA SER A 191 -14.55 11.20 8.29
C SER A 191 -14.08 12.57 8.78
N LEU A 192 -13.12 13.13 8.06
CA LEU A 192 -12.54 14.43 8.38
C LEU A 192 -13.54 15.56 8.09
N VAL A 193 -13.65 16.49 9.04
CA VAL A 193 -14.45 17.72 8.91
C VAL A 193 -13.54 18.92 8.69
N ASP A 194 -12.49 19.03 9.51
CA ASP A 194 -11.54 20.16 9.48
C ASP A 194 -10.10 19.64 9.68
N PRO A 195 -9.24 19.68 8.65
CA PRO A 195 -7.84 19.27 8.73
C PRO A 195 -6.98 20.14 9.64
N GLU A 196 -7.25 21.45 9.74
CA GLU A 196 -6.46 22.38 10.54
C GLU A 196 -6.73 22.19 12.02
N ALA A 197 -8.02 22.13 12.39
CA ALA A 197 -8.44 21.87 13.76
C ALA A 197 -8.28 20.39 14.17
N GLY A 198 -8.09 19.48 13.21
CA GLY A 198 -8.06 18.04 13.44
C GLY A 198 -9.41 17.49 13.91
N THR A 199 -10.51 18.03 13.36
CA THR A 199 -11.87 17.65 13.75
C THR A 199 -12.40 16.57 12.82
N TRP A 200 -12.95 15.52 13.42
CA TRP A 200 -13.52 14.35 12.76
C TRP A 200 -14.95 14.13 13.24
N GLU A 201 -15.78 13.55 12.38
CA GLU A 201 -17.13 13.09 12.75
C GLU A 201 -17.32 11.61 12.43
N GLU A 202 -18.35 10.99 13.00
CA GLU A 202 -18.71 9.61 12.72
C GLU A 202 -18.95 9.38 11.22
N TRP A 203 -18.42 8.27 10.69
CA TRP A 203 -18.57 7.93 9.28
C TRP A 203 -20.01 7.55 8.93
N ARG A 204 -20.73 8.49 8.33
CA ARG A 204 -22.17 8.34 8.01
C ARG A 204 -22.47 7.46 6.80
N HIS A 205 -21.45 6.99 6.09
CA HIS A 205 -21.61 6.25 4.83
C HIS A 205 -21.10 4.81 4.88
N GLY A 206 -20.90 4.26 6.09
CA GLY A 206 -20.52 2.86 6.30
C GLY A 206 -21.57 1.82 5.86
N GLN A 207 -22.74 2.29 5.41
CA GLN A 207 -23.85 1.48 4.89
C GLN A 207 -24.13 1.73 3.40
N ALA A 208 -23.16 2.28 2.65
CA ALA A 208 -23.33 2.47 1.21
C ALA A 208 -23.79 1.16 0.52
N GLU A 209 -24.79 1.29 -0.35
CA GLU A 209 -25.48 0.17 -0.99
C GLU A 209 -24.65 -0.41 -2.14
N MET A 210 -23.81 0.42 -2.75
CA MET A 210 -22.98 0.06 -3.89
C MET A 210 -21.54 0.56 -3.68
N LEU A 211 -20.58 -0.30 -3.98
CA LEU A 211 -19.18 0.05 -4.11
C LEU A 211 -18.83 -0.02 -5.59
N LEU A 212 -18.46 1.10 -6.20
CA LEU A 212 -18.26 1.22 -7.64
C LEU A 212 -16.82 1.57 -7.95
N GLY A 213 -16.14 0.70 -8.71
CA GLY A 213 -14.92 1.07 -9.41
C GLY A 213 -15.28 1.68 -10.76
N VAL A 214 -14.77 2.86 -11.07
CA VAL A 214 -15.07 3.56 -12.32
C VAL A 214 -13.77 3.67 -13.13
N ALA A 215 -13.70 2.91 -14.22
CA ALA A 215 -12.58 2.92 -15.16
C ALA A 215 -12.73 4.10 -16.12
N LEU A 216 -11.90 5.13 -15.95
CA LEU A 216 -11.86 6.29 -16.82
C LEU A 216 -10.91 6.00 -17.98
N GLY A 217 -11.41 6.02 -19.21
CA GLY A 217 -10.65 5.83 -20.45
C GLY A 217 -10.93 6.92 -21.47
N GLU A 218 -10.09 7.02 -22.50
CA GLU A 218 -10.26 8.02 -23.56
C GLU A 218 -11.42 7.68 -24.52
N THR A 219 -11.76 6.40 -24.62
CA THR A 219 -12.82 5.91 -25.52
C THR A 219 -14.16 5.70 -24.81
N GLU A 220 -14.15 5.38 -23.52
CA GLU A 220 -15.36 5.16 -22.71
C GLU A 220 -15.03 5.23 -21.22
N VAL A 221 -16.08 5.36 -20.40
CA VAL A 221 -16.04 5.08 -18.96
C VAL A 221 -16.77 3.76 -18.70
N ALA A 222 -16.12 2.83 -17.99
CA ALA A 222 -16.75 1.57 -17.58
C ALA A 222 -16.91 1.49 -16.06
N VAL A 223 -18.16 1.32 -15.63
CA VAL A 223 -18.52 1.20 -14.20
C VAL A 223 -18.62 -0.26 -13.81
N HIS A 224 -17.93 -0.62 -12.73
CA HIS A 224 -17.93 -1.97 -12.17
C HIS A 224 -18.40 -1.94 -10.72
N GLN A 225 -19.49 -2.65 -10.42
CA GLN A 225 -19.91 -2.85 -9.05
C GLN A 225 -19.09 -3.97 -8.39
N ALA A 226 -18.58 -3.72 -7.19
CA ALA A 226 -17.99 -4.76 -6.37
C ALA A 226 -19.05 -5.80 -5.99
N ASN A 227 -18.75 -7.08 -6.17
CA ASN A 227 -19.64 -8.16 -5.76
C ASN A 227 -19.78 -8.20 -4.21
N PRO A 228 -20.99 -8.00 -3.64
CA PRO A 228 -21.18 -8.02 -2.19
C PRO A 228 -20.70 -9.32 -1.52
N GLY A 229 -20.80 -10.45 -2.21
CA GLY A 229 -20.41 -11.77 -1.71
C GLY A 229 -18.90 -11.96 -1.48
N VAL A 230 -18.05 -11.05 -2.01
CA VAL A 230 -16.60 -11.11 -1.81
C VAL A 230 -16.07 -10.07 -0.82
N LEU A 231 -16.87 -9.07 -0.43
CA LEU A 231 -16.40 -7.98 0.45
C LEU A 231 -15.81 -8.49 1.77
N PRO A 232 -16.40 -9.47 2.48
CA PRO A 232 -15.80 -9.99 3.71
C PRO A 232 -14.40 -10.59 3.50
N ARG A 233 -14.16 -11.23 2.34
CA ARG A 233 -12.85 -11.80 2.00
C ARG A 233 -11.83 -10.72 1.67
N HIS A 234 -12.24 -9.68 0.94
CA HIS A 234 -11.39 -8.53 0.67
C HIS A 234 -11.04 -7.75 1.95
N TRP A 235 -12.00 -7.61 2.87
CA TRP A 235 -11.74 -7.03 4.19
C TRP A 235 -10.73 -7.84 5.00
N HIS A 236 -10.91 -9.17 5.06
CA HIS A 236 -9.97 -10.04 5.76
C HIS A 236 -8.56 -9.95 5.15
N LYS A 237 -8.45 -9.94 3.81
CA LYS A 237 -7.17 -9.75 3.13
C LYS A 237 -6.54 -8.40 3.47
N PHE A 238 -7.30 -7.30 3.44
CA PHE A 238 -6.82 -5.98 3.84
C PHE A 238 -6.28 -5.97 5.27
N TRP A 239 -7.02 -6.57 6.20
CA TRP A 239 -6.59 -6.68 7.60
C TRP A 239 -5.30 -7.48 7.73
N ALA A 240 -5.14 -8.60 7.01
CA ALA A 240 -3.91 -9.37 7.01
C ALA A 240 -2.72 -8.54 6.49
N LEU A 241 -2.90 -7.80 5.39
CA LEU A 241 -1.86 -6.90 4.86
C LEU A 241 -1.50 -5.78 5.86
N ARG A 242 -2.49 -5.28 6.63
CA ARG A 242 -2.25 -4.30 7.70
C ARG A 242 -1.38 -4.87 8.82
N GLN A 243 -1.56 -6.15 9.15
CA GLN A 243 -0.70 -6.84 10.12
C GLN A 243 0.72 -6.97 9.57
N VAL A 244 0.87 -7.35 8.29
CA VAL A 244 2.19 -7.42 7.64
C VAL A 244 2.89 -6.07 7.69
N TRP A 245 2.22 -4.97 7.34
CA TRP A 245 2.77 -3.61 7.44
C TRP A 245 3.25 -3.30 8.86
N ARG A 246 2.44 -3.61 9.88
CA ARG A 246 2.79 -3.34 11.29
C ARG A 246 4.03 -4.10 11.73
N HIS A 247 4.09 -5.39 11.41
CA HIS A 247 5.21 -6.24 11.82
C HIS A 247 6.47 -5.96 11.01
N ALA A 248 6.36 -5.53 9.75
CA ALA A 248 7.49 -5.05 8.96
C ALA A 248 8.16 -3.85 9.65
N GLN A 249 7.38 -2.82 10.02
CA GLN A 249 7.89 -1.66 10.77
C GLN A 249 8.59 -2.08 12.07
N ALA A 250 7.97 -2.97 12.85
CA ALA A 250 8.55 -3.43 14.13
C ALA A 250 9.87 -4.20 13.94
N VAL A 251 10.02 -4.94 12.84
CA VAL A 251 11.27 -5.65 12.52
C VAL A 251 12.35 -4.66 12.09
N ASP A 252 12.00 -3.67 11.27
CA ASP A 252 12.93 -2.62 10.83
C ASP A 252 13.44 -1.80 12.04
N ASP A 253 12.54 -1.47 12.99
CA ASP A 253 12.87 -0.76 14.23
C ASP A 253 13.74 -1.58 15.20
N ALA A 254 13.66 -2.92 15.16
CA ALA A 254 14.44 -3.81 16.02
C ALA A 254 15.94 -3.88 15.64
N GLY A 255 16.31 -3.33 14.48
CA GLY A 255 17.68 -3.31 13.98
C GLY A 255 18.10 -4.59 13.24
N PRO A 256 19.41 -4.78 12.97
CA PRO A 256 19.88 -5.82 12.06
C PRO A 256 19.51 -7.24 12.51
N ALA A 257 18.77 -7.95 11.66
CA ALA A 257 18.37 -9.34 11.92
C ALA A 257 19.54 -10.34 11.85
N LEU A 258 20.61 -9.98 11.13
CA LEU A 258 21.78 -10.82 10.92
C LEU A 258 23.01 -10.20 11.57
N ARG A 259 23.83 -11.03 12.20
CA ARG A 259 25.16 -10.67 12.71
C ARG A 259 26.22 -11.40 11.93
N VAL A 260 27.28 -10.68 11.56
CA VAL A 260 28.47 -11.30 10.96
C VAL A 260 29.22 -12.05 12.05
N ILE A 261 29.50 -13.33 11.81
CA ILE A 261 30.34 -14.16 12.69
C ILE A 261 31.67 -14.38 11.98
N GLY A 262 32.79 -14.10 12.67
CA GLY A 262 34.13 -14.36 12.16
C GLY A 262 34.48 -15.85 12.16
N PRO A 263 35.51 -16.27 11.41
CA PRO A 263 35.99 -17.65 11.49
C PRO A 263 36.43 -17.99 12.93
N PRO A 264 36.33 -19.27 13.34
CA PRO A 264 36.84 -19.68 14.64
C PRO A 264 38.34 -19.34 14.77
N PRO A 265 38.83 -19.01 15.97
CA PRO A 265 40.25 -18.74 16.17
C PRO A 265 41.09 -19.96 15.73
N PRO A 266 42.28 -19.74 15.16
CA PRO A 266 43.16 -20.85 14.78
C PRO A 266 43.43 -21.72 16.01
N SER A 267 43.38 -23.04 15.82
CA SER A 267 43.73 -24.00 16.86
C SER A 267 45.17 -23.76 17.30
N VAL A 268 45.34 -23.19 18.49
CA VAL A 268 46.66 -23.12 19.11
C VAL A 268 47.06 -24.55 19.44
N PRO A 269 48.17 -25.09 18.91
CA PRO A 269 48.64 -26.41 19.31
C PRO A 269 48.88 -26.43 20.82
N ALA A 270 48.46 -27.50 21.48
CA ALA A 270 48.45 -27.67 22.93
C ALA A 270 49.83 -27.54 23.62
N SER A 271 50.92 -27.35 22.88
CA SER A 271 52.26 -27.15 23.42
C SER A 271 52.57 -25.72 23.89
N ALA A 272 51.69 -24.74 23.64
CA ALA A 272 51.87 -23.35 24.11
C ALA A 272 51.06 -23.01 25.39
N ALA A 273 50.13 -23.87 25.81
CA ALA A 273 49.29 -23.64 26.99
C ALA A 273 50.03 -23.86 28.32
N THR A 274 51.14 -24.60 28.32
CA THR A 274 51.96 -24.86 29.52
C THR A 274 52.83 -23.67 29.94
N GLY A 275 53.10 -22.71 29.04
CA GLY A 275 53.92 -21.53 29.36
C GLY A 275 53.15 -20.44 30.11
N LEU A 276 51.87 -20.23 29.80
CA LEU A 276 51.09 -19.14 30.39
C LEU A 276 50.46 -19.50 31.75
N GLN A 277 50.20 -20.78 32.02
CA GLN A 277 49.77 -21.25 33.34
C GLN A 277 50.92 -21.25 34.38
N ALA A 278 52.17 -21.46 33.95
CA ALA A 278 53.34 -21.41 34.85
C ALA A 278 53.61 -19.99 35.40
N VAL A 279 53.38 -18.94 34.59
CA VAL A 279 53.60 -17.54 35.02
C VAL A 279 52.50 -17.05 35.97
N ARG A 280 51.25 -17.54 35.85
CA ARG A 280 50.15 -17.18 36.76
C ARG A 280 50.19 -17.91 38.10
N ALA A 281 50.64 -19.18 38.14
CA ALA A 281 50.76 -19.94 39.37
C ALA A 281 51.91 -19.44 40.28
N ALA A 282 52.95 -18.83 39.71
CA ALA A 282 54.04 -18.22 40.47
C ALA A 282 53.68 -16.86 41.10
N ALA A 283 52.64 -16.18 40.60
CA ALA A 283 52.26 -14.84 41.04
C ALA A 283 51.24 -14.78 42.20
N PHE A 284 50.54 -15.88 42.50
CA PHE A 284 49.46 -15.90 43.50
C PHE A 284 49.47 -17.13 44.43
N GLY A 285 50.66 -17.61 44.79
CA GLY A 285 50.82 -18.59 45.87
C GLY A 285 50.92 -17.91 47.24
N GLY A 286 49.83 -17.93 48.02
CA GLY A 286 49.91 -17.75 49.48
C GLY A 286 48.77 -16.92 50.08
N GLY A 287 47.73 -17.58 50.59
CA GLY A 287 46.75 -16.93 51.47
C GLY A 287 45.38 -17.61 51.46
N SER A 288 45.24 -18.68 52.23
CA SER A 288 43.96 -19.33 52.52
C SER A 288 43.11 -18.47 53.47
N HIS A 289 41.88 -18.13 53.09
CA HIS A 289 40.79 -17.98 54.05
C HIS A 289 39.44 -18.34 53.40
N ALA A 290 38.72 -19.22 54.09
CA ALA A 290 37.44 -19.81 53.71
C ALA A 290 36.26 -18.87 53.99
N ALA A 291 35.20 -19.00 53.21
CA ALA A 291 33.82 -18.64 53.58
C ALA A 291 32.81 -19.52 52.79
N PRO A 292 31.60 -19.76 53.33
CA PRO A 292 30.89 -21.04 53.16
C PRO A 292 29.73 -21.03 52.15
N ASP A 293 29.28 -22.26 51.87
CA ASP A 293 28.17 -22.70 51.02
C ASP A 293 26.81 -22.02 51.29
N VAL A 294 26.10 -21.72 50.20
CA VAL A 294 24.63 -21.59 50.19
C VAL A 294 24.08 -22.31 48.95
N ALA A 295 23.36 -23.41 49.20
CA ALA A 295 22.58 -24.15 48.20
C ALA A 295 21.22 -23.47 47.94
N PRO A 296 20.60 -23.64 46.75
CA PRO A 296 19.24 -23.16 46.51
C PRO A 296 18.20 -24.22 46.89
N ASP A 297 17.26 -23.80 47.73
CA ASP A 297 16.10 -24.58 48.17
C ASP A 297 14.95 -24.48 47.16
N GLY A 298 14.15 -25.55 47.08
CA GLY A 298 13.09 -25.72 46.09
C GLY A 298 11.66 -25.38 46.55
N SER A 299 10.72 -25.79 45.69
CA SER A 299 9.28 -26.00 45.91
C SER A 299 8.32 -24.81 45.79
N SER A 300 7.37 -24.92 44.85
CA SER A 300 5.92 -25.11 45.10
C SER A 300 5.18 -25.09 43.74
N SER A 301 4.66 -26.21 43.22
CA SER A 301 3.40 -26.94 43.50
C SER A 301 2.24 -26.60 42.54
N ARG A 302 1.79 -27.64 41.82
CA ARG A 302 0.52 -27.74 41.08
C ARG A 302 -0.61 -28.14 42.04
N PRO A 303 -1.88 -28.05 41.59
CA PRO A 303 -2.66 -29.29 41.50
C PRO A 303 -3.51 -29.45 40.21
N ALA A 304 -3.96 -30.70 39.98
CA ALA A 304 -4.78 -31.22 38.87
C ALA A 304 -6.29 -31.28 39.25
N SER A 305 -7.22 -30.89 38.37
CA SER A 305 -8.10 -31.67 37.45
C SER A 305 -9.26 -32.50 38.06
N ALA A 306 -10.50 -32.30 37.55
CA ALA A 306 -11.40 -33.31 36.94
C ALA A 306 -12.82 -32.74 36.67
N ALA A 307 -13.31 -32.78 35.41
CA ALA A 307 -14.47 -33.56 34.90
C ALA A 307 -15.84 -32.81 35.03
N GLU A 308 -16.85 -32.86 34.16
CA GLU A 308 -17.23 -33.69 32.99
C GLU A 308 -18.50 -33.07 32.32
N GLY A 309 -18.80 -33.49 31.07
CA GLY A 309 -20.11 -33.35 30.37
C GLY A 309 -20.21 -32.15 29.40
N GLY A 310 -20.42 -32.26 28.09
CA GLY A 310 -20.95 -33.33 27.23
C GLY A 310 -22.32 -32.93 26.71
N ASP A 311 -22.45 -32.41 25.47
CA ASP A 311 -23.43 -32.91 24.50
C ASP A 311 -23.21 -32.45 23.05
N ARG A 312 -23.72 -33.27 22.13
CA ARG A 312 -23.64 -33.33 20.67
C ARG A 312 -24.82 -32.56 20.00
N VAL A 313 -24.58 -31.84 18.88
CA VAL A 313 -24.97 -32.15 17.47
C VAL A 313 -26.33 -31.60 16.95
N THR A 314 -26.22 -30.84 15.84
CA THR A 314 -27.14 -30.54 14.69
C THR A 314 -28.50 -29.86 14.86
N ALA A 315 -28.69 -28.73 14.17
CA ALA A 315 -29.30 -28.62 12.83
C ALA A 315 -28.80 -27.36 12.12
#